data_AF-A0A7J9P3U5-F1
#
_entry.id   AF-A0A7J9P3U5-F1
#
_cell.length_a   1.000
_cell.length_b   1.000
_cell.length_c   1.000
_cell.angle_alpha   90.00
_cell.angle_beta   90.00
_cell.angle_gamma   90.00
#
_symmetry.space_group_name_H-M   'P 1'
#
loop_
_entity.id
_entity.type
_entity.pdbx_description
1 polymer ?
#
loop_
_entity_poly.entity_id
_entity_poly.type
_entity_poly.pdbx_seq_one_letter_code
_entity_poly.pdbx_strand_id
1 'polypeptide(L)'
;MNILTVGGFDPTGGAGIVADVKTIKELQKNPLSIITSIIPQNNNKVFLKRDLSKEEIKAQFDAIFGDFDVNWVKTGVLTTDSIDTILEFKKKYGFEIICDPVLKSTTDFKFSDDFLNKKYFEFFKECFLITPNLKEFEIIEKMFETSKSNLNDINVLVTGKTDVLKINNKNIEITGKYVEKEVHGTGCTYSSAITCFLSNGMTVKDSIVSAKEFVLGSVIYAKKTKFGYNSNPTSIDKESVEKNLAYAFNLIKNIDISLADLDFITSESILLPETYFDIATVKNNGDINFGISNTNSDLLLKLKEFNPKIRSCISLKSDETIKSKLENSELSIYSMKLLNDPISSLKEVPLQNNFRTVFYETYPDILYFEEKKPILIILGDNTLEIVKKLEKIEKLIKNR
;
A
#
# COMPACT_ATOMS: atom_id res chain seq x y z
N MET A 1 15.84 5.94 13.50
CA MET A 1 16.64 6.27 12.30
C MET A 1 15.85 7.23 11.44
N ASN A 2 16.53 8.24 10.91
CA ASN A 2 15.92 9.34 10.18
C ASN A 2 15.98 9.08 8.67
N ILE A 3 14.89 9.38 7.96
CA ILE A 3 14.85 9.41 6.50
C ILE A 3 14.41 10.82 6.11
N LEU A 4 15.20 11.48 5.27
CA LEU A 4 14.88 12.80 4.76
C LEU A 4 14.22 12.67 3.39
N THR A 5 13.03 13.24 3.21
CA THR A 5 12.44 13.46 1.88
C THR A 5 12.61 14.91 1.45
N VAL A 6 12.98 15.13 0.18
CA VAL A 6 13.12 16.45 -0.43
C VAL A 6 12.27 16.50 -1.69
N GLY A 7 11.25 17.35 -1.73
CA GLY A 7 10.40 17.44 -2.92
C GLY A 7 9.22 18.40 -2.82
N GLY A 8 8.34 18.29 -3.80
CA GLY A 8 7.14 19.12 -3.90
C GLY A 8 6.06 18.77 -2.86
N PHE A 9 5.41 19.79 -2.32
CA PHE A 9 4.23 19.68 -1.48
C PHE A 9 2.96 19.50 -2.33
N ASP A 10 2.31 18.35 -2.16
CA ASP A 10 0.98 18.04 -2.69
C ASP A 10 -0.07 18.15 -1.57
N PRO A 11 -1.01 19.13 -1.64
CA PRO A 11 -2.01 19.36 -0.60
C PRO A 11 -3.04 18.23 -0.48
N THR A 12 -3.17 17.34 -1.48
CA THR A 12 -4.08 16.20 -1.38
C THR A 12 -3.57 15.13 -0.42
N GLY A 13 -2.26 15.16 -0.14
CA GLY A 13 -1.55 14.13 0.61
C GLY A 13 -1.52 12.77 -0.08
N GLY A 14 -1.83 12.70 -1.39
CA GLY A 14 -1.77 11.49 -2.19
C GLY A 14 -0.39 11.24 -2.79
N ALA A 15 0.38 12.28 -3.10
CA ALA A 15 1.76 12.21 -3.57
C ALA A 15 2.68 13.22 -2.83
N GLY A 16 3.86 13.46 -3.40
CA GLY A 16 4.84 14.44 -2.89
C GLY A 16 5.33 14.13 -1.49
N ILE A 17 5.88 15.14 -0.82
CA ILE A 17 6.48 14.99 0.51
C ILE A 17 5.50 14.43 1.55
N VAL A 18 4.19 14.68 1.38
CA VAL A 18 3.18 14.21 2.35
C VAL A 18 3.01 12.69 2.23
N ALA A 19 2.98 12.14 1.01
CA ALA A 19 2.95 10.69 0.81
C ALA A 19 4.26 10.05 1.28
N ASP A 20 5.39 10.70 1.05
CA ASP A 20 6.70 10.23 1.52
C ASP A 20 6.73 10.15 3.05
N VAL A 21 6.33 11.22 3.76
CA VAL A 21 6.28 11.26 5.24
C VAL A 21 5.36 10.17 5.79
N LYS A 22 4.19 9.96 5.20
CA LYS A 22 3.27 8.88 5.59
C LYS A 22 3.92 7.51 5.41
N THR A 23 4.59 7.28 4.29
CA THR A 23 5.30 6.03 3.98
C THR A 23 6.40 5.74 4.99
N ILE A 24 7.25 6.73 5.25
CA ILE A 24 8.36 6.64 6.20
C ILE A 24 7.83 6.35 7.61
N LYS A 25 6.74 7.02 8.01
CA LYS A 25 6.12 6.81 9.32
C LYS A 25 5.50 5.42 9.46
N GLU A 26 4.79 4.95 8.44
CA GLU A 26 4.17 3.62 8.40
C GLU A 26 5.23 2.51 8.48
N LEU A 27 6.38 2.71 7.86
CA LEU A 27 7.55 1.82 7.95
C LEU A 27 8.40 2.04 9.22
N GLN A 28 7.82 2.68 10.25
CA GLN A 28 8.39 2.85 11.58
C GLN A 28 9.74 3.59 11.61
N LYS A 29 9.95 4.52 10.66
CA LYS A 29 11.10 5.43 10.64
C LYS A 29 10.70 6.84 11.07
N ASN A 30 11.69 7.67 11.39
CA ASN A 30 11.45 9.08 11.69
C ASN A 30 11.48 9.90 10.38
N PRO A 31 10.35 10.48 9.95
CA PRO A 31 10.31 11.29 8.74
C PRO A 31 10.83 12.70 8.99
N LEU A 32 11.79 13.12 8.17
CA LEU A 32 12.23 14.51 8.02
C LEU A 32 11.85 14.97 6.61
N SER A 33 11.52 16.25 6.42
CA SER A 33 11.07 16.74 5.12
C SER A 33 11.59 18.14 4.79
N ILE A 34 11.86 18.36 3.50
CA ILE A 34 12.23 19.66 2.93
C ILE A 34 11.37 19.90 1.70
N ILE A 35 10.77 21.09 1.63
CA ILE A 35 9.88 21.49 0.55
C ILE A 35 10.70 22.22 -0.52
N THR A 36 10.58 21.79 -1.77
CA THR A 36 11.19 22.47 -2.94
C THR A 36 10.19 23.36 -3.68
N SER A 37 8.94 22.92 -3.74
CA SER A 37 7.86 23.59 -4.45
C SER A 37 6.52 23.38 -3.75
N ILE A 38 5.65 24.38 -3.79
CA ILE A 38 4.23 24.25 -3.44
C ILE A 38 3.46 23.97 -4.73
N ILE A 39 2.73 22.85 -4.77
CA ILE A 39 2.03 22.38 -5.97
C ILE A 39 0.54 22.22 -5.65
N PRO A 40 -0.27 23.29 -5.72
CA PRO A 40 -1.72 23.19 -5.64
C PRO A 40 -2.24 22.28 -6.75
N GLN A 41 -2.73 21.10 -6.36
CA GLN A 41 -3.24 20.08 -7.27
C GLN A 41 -4.39 19.30 -6.64
N ASN A 42 -5.12 18.57 -7.48
CA ASN A 42 -6.02 17.49 -7.09
C ASN A 42 -5.95 16.36 -8.12
N ASN A 43 -6.69 15.27 -7.92
CA ASN A 43 -6.69 14.14 -8.85
C ASN A 43 -7.18 14.46 -10.26
N ASN A 44 -7.74 15.65 -10.50
CA ASN A 44 -8.16 16.07 -11.83
C ASN A 44 -7.07 16.89 -12.55
N LYS A 45 -6.31 17.73 -11.85
CA LYS A 45 -5.25 18.55 -12.44
C LYS A 45 -4.29 19.16 -11.43
N VAL A 46 -3.09 19.51 -11.92
CA VAL A 46 -2.21 20.50 -11.30
C VAL A 46 -2.65 21.92 -11.71
N PHE A 47 -2.83 22.82 -10.73
CA PHE A 47 -3.25 24.21 -11.00
C PHE A 47 -2.06 25.14 -11.25
N LEU A 48 -1.00 24.97 -10.46
CA LEU A 48 0.24 25.73 -10.58
C LEU A 48 1.38 25.02 -9.84
N LYS A 49 2.62 25.46 -10.10
CA LYS A 49 3.82 25.13 -9.32
C LYS A 49 4.48 26.43 -8.90
N ARG A 50 4.78 26.57 -7.61
CA ARG A 50 5.57 27.69 -7.05
C ARG A 50 6.80 27.11 -6.38
N ASP A 51 7.95 27.47 -6.92
CA ASP A 51 9.24 27.04 -6.39
C ASP A 51 9.65 27.94 -5.23
N LEU A 52 10.19 27.34 -4.17
CA LEU A 52 10.81 28.07 -3.08
C LEU A 52 12.16 28.62 -3.53
N SER A 53 12.59 29.71 -2.92
CA SER A 53 13.91 30.29 -3.22
C SER A 53 15.03 29.39 -2.72
N LYS A 54 16.23 29.56 -3.29
CA LYS A 54 17.43 28.87 -2.83
C LYS A 54 17.69 29.08 -1.34
N GLU A 55 17.48 30.30 -0.85
CA GLU A 55 17.66 30.67 0.56
C GLU A 55 16.67 29.91 1.45
N GLU A 56 15.40 29.82 1.04
CA GLU A 56 14.36 29.09 1.79
C GLU A 56 14.64 27.57 1.82
N ILE A 57 15.11 27.00 0.71
CA ILE A 57 15.49 25.58 0.65
C ILE A 57 16.71 25.33 1.55
N LYS A 58 17.75 26.15 1.43
CA LYS A 58 18.97 26.03 2.22
C LYS A 58 18.70 26.18 3.72
N ALA A 59 17.84 27.12 4.12
CA ALA A 59 17.47 27.29 5.52
C ALA A 59 16.81 26.03 6.13
N GLN A 60 16.00 25.32 5.35
CA GLN A 60 15.43 24.04 5.78
C GLN A 60 16.51 22.95 5.93
N PHE A 61 17.45 22.87 4.97
CA PHE A 61 18.60 21.96 5.07
C PHE A 61 19.48 22.25 6.28
N ASP A 62 19.82 23.53 6.52
CA ASP A 62 20.61 23.98 7.67
C ASP A 62 19.92 23.60 8.99
N ALA A 63 18.58 23.74 9.07
CA ALA A 63 17.81 23.36 10.26
C ALA A 63 17.83 21.84 10.50
N ILE A 64 17.64 21.02 9.45
CA ILE A 64 17.62 19.56 9.57
C ILE A 64 19.00 19.02 9.93
N PHE A 65 20.05 19.39 9.19
CA PHE A 65 21.40 18.88 9.42
C PHE A 65 22.09 19.54 10.63
N GLY A 66 21.48 20.57 11.23
CA GLY A 66 21.92 21.15 12.50
C GLY A 66 21.54 20.32 13.73
N ASP A 67 20.55 19.41 13.60
CA ASP A 67 20.00 18.63 14.73
C ASP A 67 19.96 17.11 14.46
N PHE A 68 19.83 16.69 13.20
CA PHE A 68 19.61 15.29 12.84
C PHE A 68 20.75 14.70 11.99
N ASP A 69 21.17 13.49 12.36
CA ASP A 69 21.96 12.62 11.47
C ASP A 69 21.07 12.01 10.39
N VAL A 70 21.46 12.18 9.13
CA VAL A 70 20.72 11.69 7.95
C VAL A 70 21.66 10.91 7.05
N ASN A 71 21.36 9.62 6.83
CA ASN A 71 22.13 8.76 5.93
C ASN A 71 21.44 8.50 4.59
N TRP A 72 20.12 8.70 4.53
CA TRP A 72 19.31 8.42 3.34
C TRP A 72 18.39 9.59 3.03
N VAL A 73 18.47 10.05 1.78
CA VAL A 73 17.64 11.10 1.23
C VAL A 73 16.84 10.56 0.06
N LYS A 74 15.51 10.68 0.13
CA LYS A 74 14.62 10.44 -1.01
C LYS A 74 14.32 11.78 -1.67
N THR A 75 14.41 11.86 -2.99
CA THR A 75 14.00 13.07 -3.73
C THR A 75 12.76 12.82 -4.59
N GLY A 76 11.97 13.87 -4.80
CA GLY A 76 10.81 13.89 -5.70
C GLY A 76 10.88 15.05 -6.69
N VAL A 77 9.84 15.87 -6.79
CA VAL A 77 9.87 17.08 -7.64
C VAL A 77 10.98 18.03 -7.18
N LEU A 78 12.00 18.25 -8.02
CA LEU A 78 13.11 19.15 -7.74
C LEU A 78 13.09 20.41 -8.64
N THR A 79 13.90 21.38 -8.23
CA THR A 79 14.29 22.60 -8.94
C THR A 79 15.82 22.63 -9.08
N THR A 80 16.35 23.50 -9.93
CA THR A 80 17.81 23.68 -10.06
C THR A 80 18.44 24.05 -8.73
N ASP A 81 17.83 24.98 -8.00
CA ASP A 81 18.33 25.42 -6.69
C ASP A 81 18.31 24.30 -5.66
N SER A 82 17.28 23.44 -5.67
CA SER A 82 17.24 22.29 -4.78
C SER A 82 18.30 21.25 -5.11
N ILE A 83 18.56 20.96 -6.39
CA ILE A 83 19.63 20.03 -6.81
C ILE A 83 20.98 20.55 -6.34
N ASP A 84 21.28 21.82 -6.60
CA ASP A 84 22.55 22.43 -6.20
C ASP A 84 22.74 22.37 -4.67
N THR A 85 21.67 22.62 -3.91
CA THR A 85 21.69 22.53 -2.44
C THR A 85 21.85 21.10 -1.95
N ILE A 86 21.15 20.12 -2.55
CA ILE A 86 21.29 18.70 -2.20
C ILE A 86 22.73 18.24 -2.41
N LEU A 87 23.35 18.59 -3.53
CA LEU A 87 24.72 18.20 -3.85
C LEU A 87 25.75 18.86 -2.91
N GLU A 88 25.55 20.13 -2.55
CA GLU A 88 26.35 20.81 -1.52
C GLU A 88 26.31 20.03 -0.19
N PHE A 89 25.12 19.67 0.28
CA PHE A 89 24.95 18.94 1.53
C PHE A 89 25.42 17.49 1.45
N LYS A 90 25.22 16.80 0.31
CA LYS A 90 25.73 15.44 0.09
C LYS A 90 27.25 15.42 0.25
N LYS A 91 27.95 16.39 -0.36
CA LYS A 91 29.40 16.51 -0.24
C LYS A 91 29.86 16.73 1.22
N LYS A 92 29.08 17.46 2.01
CA LYS A 92 29.41 17.76 3.41
C LYS A 92 29.11 16.61 4.37
N TYR A 93 28.01 15.87 4.17
CA TYR A 93 27.49 14.91 5.14
C TYR A 93 27.51 13.44 4.66
N GLY A 94 27.73 13.17 3.38
CA GLY A 94 27.95 11.82 2.84
C GLY A 94 26.72 10.90 2.82
N PHE A 95 25.51 11.44 2.67
CA PHE A 95 24.29 10.62 2.58
C PHE A 95 24.08 10.01 1.19
N GLU A 96 23.30 8.91 1.15
CA GLU A 96 22.85 8.27 -0.07
C GLU A 96 21.52 8.85 -0.59
N ILE A 97 21.33 8.81 -1.91
CA ILE A 97 20.17 9.42 -2.57
C ILE A 97 19.39 8.38 -3.37
N ILE A 98 18.09 8.28 -3.08
CA ILE A 98 17.10 7.62 -3.94
C ILE A 98 16.31 8.69 -4.66
N CYS A 99 16.45 8.77 -5.99
CA CYS A 99 15.81 9.81 -6.78
C CYS A 99 14.60 9.29 -7.55
N ASP A 100 13.41 9.75 -7.17
CA ASP A 100 12.21 9.71 -8.00
C ASP A 100 12.22 10.96 -8.89
N PRO A 101 12.51 10.85 -10.21
CA PRO A 101 12.80 12.02 -11.04
C PRO A 101 11.59 12.91 -11.31
N VAL A 102 10.36 12.39 -11.19
CA VAL A 102 9.07 13.08 -11.35
C VAL A 102 9.10 14.19 -12.43
N LEU A 103 9.47 13.82 -13.66
CA LEU A 103 9.68 14.80 -14.75
C LEU A 103 8.35 15.39 -15.26
N LYS A 104 7.26 14.65 -15.07
CA LYS A 104 5.92 15.00 -15.54
C LYS A 104 4.86 14.46 -14.57
N SER A 105 3.79 15.22 -14.34
CA SER A 105 2.67 14.78 -13.52
C SER A 105 1.84 13.70 -14.20
N THR A 106 1.04 12.98 -13.42
CA THR A 106 -0.02 12.08 -13.91
C THR A 106 -1.07 12.79 -14.76
N THR A 107 -1.27 14.11 -14.56
CA THR A 107 -2.22 14.95 -15.32
C THR A 107 -1.52 15.76 -16.43
N ASP A 108 -0.43 15.23 -16.98
CA ASP A 108 0.35 15.78 -18.10
C ASP A 108 1.06 17.14 -17.90
N PHE A 109 1.01 17.74 -16.71
CA PHE A 109 1.81 18.92 -16.37
C PHE A 109 3.32 18.62 -16.40
N LYS A 110 4.10 19.42 -17.13
CA LYS A 110 5.57 19.29 -17.18
C LYS A 110 6.21 19.95 -15.96
N PHE A 111 7.03 19.22 -15.21
CA PHE A 111 7.74 19.76 -14.06
C PHE A 111 9.15 20.22 -14.36
N SER A 112 9.73 19.77 -15.49
CA SER A 112 11.05 20.18 -15.95
C SER A 112 11.04 20.90 -17.30
N ASP A 113 12.05 21.76 -17.45
CA ASP A 113 12.47 22.37 -18.71
C ASP A 113 13.85 21.83 -19.11
N ASP A 114 14.37 22.27 -20.27
CA ASP A 114 15.67 21.81 -20.78
C ASP A 114 16.84 22.18 -19.85
N PHE A 115 16.71 23.25 -19.06
CA PHE A 115 17.74 23.68 -18.14
C PHE A 115 17.80 22.76 -16.91
N LEU A 116 16.64 22.46 -16.30
CA LEU A 116 16.54 21.52 -15.20
C LEU A 116 16.94 20.10 -15.64
N ASN A 117 16.59 19.69 -16.85
CA ASN A 117 16.99 18.40 -17.42
C ASN A 117 18.53 18.22 -17.47
N LYS A 118 19.28 19.28 -17.78
CA LYS A 118 20.76 19.24 -17.72
C LYS A 118 21.28 19.07 -16.29
N LYS A 119 20.62 19.68 -15.31
CA LYS A 119 20.97 19.52 -13.89
C LYS A 119 20.67 18.12 -13.39
N TYR A 120 19.54 17.54 -13.80
CA TYR A 120 19.21 16.15 -13.50
C TYR A 120 20.26 15.17 -14.02
N PHE A 121 20.82 15.38 -15.22
CA PHE A 121 21.86 14.51 -15.75
C PHE A 121 23.09 14.41 -14.83
N GLU A 122 23.57 15.55 -14.29
CA GLU A 122 24.66 15.52 -13.31
C GLU A 122 24.19 14.95 -11.96
N PHE A 123 22.97 15.26 -11.54
CA PHE A 123 22.39 14.75 -10.30
C PHE A 123 22.25 13.23 -10.28
N PHE A 124 21.87 12.60 -11.40
CA PHE A 124 21.68 11.16 -11.48
C PHE A 124 22.98 10.37 -11.23
N LYS A 125 24.14 10.93 -11.57
CA LYS A 125 25.45 10.31 -11.31
C LYS A 125 25.80 10.26 -9.83
N GLU A 126 25.19 11.13 -9.03
CA GLU A 126 25.38 11.24 -7.58
C GLU A 126 24.32 10.44 -6.79
N CYS A 127 23.35 9.84 -7.49
CA CYS A 127 22.29 9.04 -6.91
C CYS A 127 22.72 7.59 -6.71
N PHE A 128 22.35 7.01 -5.57
CA PHE A 128 22.52 5.59 -5.32
C PHE A 128 21.62 4.76 -6.25
N LEU A 129 20.38 5.22 -6.47
CA LEU A 129 19.40 4.62 -7.37
C LEU A 129 18.43 5.69 -7.87
N ILE A 130 18.11 5.68 -9.16
CA ILE A 130 16.99 6.45 -9.72
C ILE A 130 15.81 5.52 -10.04
N THR A 131 14.57 5.99 -9.86
CA THR A 131 13.36 5.16 -10.02
C THR A 131 12.39 5.68 -11.11
N PRO A 132 12.83 5.92 -12.35
CA PRO A 132 11.95 6.43 -13.39
C PRO A 132 10.86 5.42 -13.76
N ASN A 133 9.68 5.91 -14.15
CA ASN A 133 8.75 5.11 -14.96
C ASN A 133 9.25 4.97 -16.40
N LEU A 134 8.60 4.13 -17.23
CA LEU A 134 9.04 3.89 -18.61
C LEU A 134 9.16 5.18 -19.46
N LYS A 135 8.20 6.11 -19.35
CA LYS A 135 8.23 7.38 -20.12
C LYS A 135 9.36 8.30 -19.66
N GLU A 136 9.62 8.33 -18.36
CA GLU A 136 10.76 9.07 -17.80
C GLU A 136 12.08 8.43 -18.19
N PHE A 137 12.14 7.10 -18.21
CA PHE A 137 13.32 6.35 -18.61
C PHE A 137 13.71 6.64 -20.06
N GLU A 138 12.76 6.70 -20.99
CA GLU A 138 13.02 7.09 -22.40
C GLU A 138 13.66 8.47 -22.51
N ILE A 139 13.23 9.43 -21.68
CA ILE A 139 13.81 10.78 -21.64
C ILE A 139 15.25 10.70 -21.11
N ILE A 140 15.47 9.97 -20.02
CA ILE A 140 16.78 9.83 -19.38
C ILE A 140 17.77 9.10 -20.29
N GLU A 141 17.34 8.04 -20.97
CA GLU A 141 18.16 7.31 -21.95
C GLU A 141 18.65 8.26 -23.05
N LYS A 142 17.74 9.06 -23.62
CA LYS A 142 18.10 10.09 -24.61
C LYS A 142 19.04 11.17 -24.07
N MET A 143 18.90 11.55 -22.80
CA MET A 143 19.83 12.51 -22.15
C MET A 143 21.27 11.95 -22.11
N PHE A 144 21.43 10.67 -21.76
CA PHE A 144 22.73 10.01 -21.71
C PHE A 144 23.34 9.82 -23.09
N GLU A 145 22.54 9.40 -24.08
CA GLU A 145 22.96 9.30 -25.48
C GLU A 145 23.46 10.64 -26.03
N THR A 146 22.69 11.70 -25.84
CA THR A 146 23.04 13.06 -26.32
C THR A 146 24.33 13.57 -25.66
N SER A 147 24.53 13.21 -24.39
CA SER A 147 25.71 13.59 -23.60
C SER A 147 26.90 12.64 -23.80
N LYS A 148 26.80 11.67 -24.72
CA LYS A 148 27.82 10.65 -25.00
C LYS A 148 28.33 9.94 -23.74
N SER A 149 27.42 9.69 -22.80
CA SER A 149 27.71 9.04 -21.50
C SER A 149 27.02 7.69 -21.42
N ASN A 150 27.56 6.78 -20.62
CA ASN A 150 27.02 5.43 -20.51
C ASN A 150 25.96 5.36 -19.41
N LEU A 151 24.75 4.91 -19.75
CA LEU A 151 23.67 4.75 -18.77
C LEU A 151 23.99 3.67 -17.72
N ASN A 152 24.92 2.76 -18.02
CA ASN A 152 25.40 1.75 -17.07
C ASN A 152 26.28 2.34 -15.95
N ASP A 153 26.67 3.61 -16.04
CA ASP A 153 27.44 4.29 -14.99
C ASP A 153 26.55 4.67 -13.79
N ILE A 154 25.23 4.50 -13.91
CA ILE A 154 24.25 4.75 -12.84
C ILE A 154 23.38 3.53 -12.59
N ASN A 155 22.79 3.45 -11.40
CA ASN A 155 21.81 2.43 -11.07
C ASN A 155 20.40 2.94 -11.37
N VAL A 156 19.64 2.16 -12.13
CA VAL A 156 18.29 2.54 -12.58
C VAL A 156 17.29 1.45 -12.27
N LEU A 157 16.19 1.80 -11.60
CA LEU A 157 15.01 0.95 -11.49
C LEU A 157 13.93 1.49 -12.43
N VAL A 158 13.77 0.86 -13.59
CA VAL A 158 12.66 1.20 -14.49
C VAL A 158 11.39 0.59 -13.92
N THR A 159 10.49 1.44 -13.44
CA THR A 159 9.27 1.04 -12.74
C THR A 159 8.12 0.73 -13.70
N GLY A 160 7.34 -0.30 -13.37
CA GLY A 160 6.18 -0.72 -14.13
C GLY A 160 5.46 -1.90 -13.49
N LYS A 161 4.71 -2.66 -14.29
CA LYS A 161 4.09 -3.92 -13.84
C LYS A 161 5.17 -4.95 -13.47
N THR A 162 6.13 -5.12 -14.38
CA THR A 162 7.41 -5.78 -14.14
C THR A 162 8.46 -4.70 -14.12
N ASP A 163 9.20 -4.61 -13.02
CA ASP A 163 10.30 -3.65 -12.92
C ASP A 163 11.57 -4.26 -13.49
N VAL A 164 12.44 -3.40 -14.03
CA VAL A 164 13.77 -3.78 -14.51
C VAL A 164 14.80 -2.97 -13.72
N LEU A 165 15.51 -3.66 -12.83
CA LEU A 165 16.66 -3.09 -12.12
C LEU A 165 17.92 -3.26 -12.98
N LYS A 166 18.50 -2.15 -13.39
CA LYS A 166 19.80 -2.05 -14.07
C LYS A 166 20.87 -1.67 -13.05
N ILE A 167 21.74 -2.61 -12.70
CA ILE A 167 22.81 -2.43 -11.70
C ILE A 167 24.02 -3.29 -12.05
N ASN A 168 25.24 -2.76 -11.95
CA ASN A 168 26.48 -3.49 -12.21
C ASN A 168 26.49 -4.23 -13.58
N ASN A 169 26.04 -3.57 -14.65
CA ASN A 169 25.88 -4.15 -16.01
C ASN A 169 24.94 -5.37 -16.08
N LYS A 170 24.04 -5.55 -15.10
CA LYS A 170 23.03 -6.60 -15.09
C LYS A 170 21.64 -6.01 -15.09
N ASN A 171 20.72 -6.71 -15.76
CA ASN A 171 19.30 -6.44 -15.71
C ASN A 171 18.64 -7.52 -14.85
N ILE A 172 17.89 -7.11 -13.83
CA ILE A 172 17.17 -7.99 -12.93
C ILE A 172 15.69 -7.63 -13.05
N GLU A 173 14.88 -8.57 -13.52
CA GLU A 173 13.43 -8.42 -13.57
C GLU A 173 12.83 -8.73 -12.20
N ILE A 174 11.93 -7.87 -11.77
CA ILE A 174 11.24 -7.99 -10.47
C ILE A 174 9.74 -7.80 -10.73
N THR A 175 9.02 -8.91 -10.65
CA THR A 175 7.56 -8.94 -10.80
C THR A 175 6.92 -8.85 -9.42
N GLY A 176 5.86 -8.05 -9.29
CA GLY A 176 5.03 -8.01 -8.09
C GLY A 176 3.58 -8.34 -8.40
N LYS A 177 2.76 -8.43 -7.34
CA LYS A 177 1.31 -8.53 -7.47
C LYS A 177 0.76 -7.22 -8.07
N TYR A 178 -0.30 -7.33 -8.85
CA TYR A 178 -0.90 -6.20 -9.57
C TYR A 178 -2.39 -6.09 -9.28
N VAL A 179 -2.84 -4.86 -9.12
CA VAL A 179 -4.25 -4.49 -9.01
C VAL A 179 -4.53 -3.43 -10.07
N GLU A 180 -5.54 -3.67 -10.91
CA GLU A 180 -5.94 -2.75 -11.98
C GLU A 180 -6.70 -1.55 -11.39
N LYS A 181 -5.94 -0.58 -10.89
CA LYS A 181 -6.48 0.65 -10.28
C LYS A 181 -5.48 1.79 -10.41
N GLU A 182 -5.91 2.89 -11.01
CA GLU A 182 -5.11 4.10 -11.04
C GLU A 182 -5.18 4.81 -9.69
N VAL A 183 -4.01 5.01 -9.09
CA VAL A 183 -3.87 5.62 -7.77
C VAL A 183 -2.79 6.70 -7.81
N HIS A 184 -3.14 7.90 -7.37
CA HIS A 184 -2.22 9.03 -7.30
C HIS A 184 -1.16 8.80 -6.22
N GLY A 185 0.11 8.99 -6.59
CA GLY A 185 1.28 8.93 -5.71
C GLY A 185 1.85 7.55 -5.39
N THR A 186 1.55 6.53 -6.20
CA THR A 186 2.21 5.21 -6.10
C THR A 186 3.72 5.28 -6.27
N GLY A 187 4.22 6.08 -7.22
CA GLY A 187 5.67 6.27 -7.44
C GLY A 187 6.40 6.89 -6.25
N CYS A 188 5.83 7.94 -5.64
CA CYS A 188 6.38 8.57 -4.44
C CYS A 188 6.40 7.60 -3.24
N THR A 189 5.31 6.86 -3.05
CA THR A 189 5.22 5.82 -2.03
C THR A 189 6.27 4.73 -2.28
N TYR A 190 6.48 4.34 -3.54
CA TYR A 190 7.39 3.26 -3.89
C TYR A 190 8.85 3.60 -3.62
N SER A 191 9.32 4.75 -4.13
CA SER A 191 10.68 5.23 -3.89
C SER A 191 10.96 5.50 -2.41
N SER A 192 9.98 6.02 -1.68
CA SER A 192 10.07 6.20 -0.22
C SER A 192 10.17 4.86 0.54
N ALA A 193 9.39 3.86 0.14
CA ALA A 193 9.46 2.52 0.73
C ALA A 193 10.80 1.84 0.44
N ILE A 194 11.30 1.92 -0.80
CA ILE A 194 12.65 1.43 -1.18
C ILE A 194 13.71 2.07 -0.28
N THR A 195 13.65 3.39 -0.10
CA THR A 195 14.58 4.13 0.78
C THR A 195 14.53 3.58 2.21
N CYS A 196 13.34 3.35 2.76
CA CYS A 196 13.18 2.81 4.11
C CYS A 196 13.72 1.38 4.24
N PHE A 197 13.50 0.50 3.25
CA PHE A 197 14.02 -0.86 3.30
C PHE A 197 15.53 -0.93 3.10
N LEU A 198 16.11 -0.17 2.17
CA LEU A 198 17.56 -0.06 2.00
C LEU A 198 18.23 0.42 3.29
N SER A 199 17.59 1.36 3.97
CA SER A 199 18.08 1.91 5.21
C SER A 199 18.07 0.91 6.39
N ASN A 200 17.39 -0.24 6.25
CA ASN A 200 17.53 -1.40 7.16
C ASN A 200 18.73 -2.30 6.84
N GLY A 201 19.53 -1.97 5.82
CA GLY A 201 20.62 -2.81 5.34
C GLY A 201 20.17 -3.95 4.42
N MET A 202 18.93 -3.90 3.91
CA MET A 202 18.44 -4.88 2.93
C MET A 202 19.17 -4.71 1.60
N THR A 203 19.25 -5.79 0.82
CA THR A 203 19.78 -5.70 -0.55
C THR A 203 18.85 -4.83 -1.42
N VAL A 204 19.37 -4.28 -2.52
CA VAL A 204 18.56 -3.48 -3.45
C VAL A 204 17.37 -4.28 -3.97
N LYS A 205 17.60 -5.53 -4.37
CA LYS A 205 16.53 -6.41 -4.87
C LYS A 205 15.46 -6.66 -3.80
N ASP A 206 15.86 -7.02 -2.59
CA ASP A 206 14.89 -7.34 -1.52
C ASP A 206 14.12 -6.08 -1.10
N SER A 207 14.78 -4.92 -1.08
CA SER A 207 14.13 -3.63 -0.79
C SER A 207 13.06 -3.29 -1.82
N ILE A 208 13.30 -3.57 -3.11
CA ILE A 208 12.35 -3.38 -4.20
C ILE A 208 11.17 -4.34 -4.06
N VAL A 209 11.42 -5.63 -3.75
CA VAL A 209 10.36 -6.63 -3.53
C VAL A 209 9.45 -6.19 -2.38
N SER A 210 10.01 -5.87 -1.22
CA SER A 210 9.23 -5.41 -0.06
C SER A 210 8.50 -4.09 -0.33
N ALA A 211 9.12 -3.17 -1.08
CA ALA A 211 8.47 -1.93 -1.47
C ALA A 211 7.29 -2.17 -2.44
N LYS A 212 7.35 -3.16 -3.34
CA LYS A 212 6.21 -3.53 -4.18
C LYS A 212 5.04 -4.07 -3.34
N GLU A 213 5.33 -4.90 -2.34
CA GLU A 213 4.31 -5.41 -1.41
C GLU A 213 3.66 -4.27 -0.61
N PHE A 214 4.47 -3.30 -0.17
CA PHE A 214 3.97 -2.11 0.53
C PHE A 214 3.08 -1.23 -0.37
N VAL A 215 3.49 -0.99 -1.61
CA VAL A 215 2.71 -0.21 -2.58
C VAL A 215 1.40 -0.92 -2.93
N LEU A 216 1.40 -2.25 -3.03
CA LEU A 216 0.18 -3.03 -3.22
C LEU A 216 -0.85 -2.74 -2.12
N GLY A 217 -0.44 -2.74 -0.85
CA GLY A 217 -1.29 -2.33 0.27
C GLY A 217 -1.83 -0.92 0.08
N SER A 218 -0.94 -0.01 -0.31
CA SER A 218 -1.27 1.40 -0.54
C SER A 218 -2.30 1.62 -1.67
N VAL A 219 -2.32 0.73 -2.67
CA VAL A 219 -3.28 0.73 -3.79
C VAL A 219 -4.62 0.11 -3.38
N ILE A 220 -4.59 -1.03 -2.69
CA ILE A 220 -5.78 -1.73 -2.19
C ILE A 220 -6.57 -0.81 -1.25
N TYR A 221 -5.88 -0.17 -0.30
CA TYR A 221 -6.47 0.74 0.68
C TYR A 221 -6.52 2.21 0.23
N ALA A 222 -6.22 2.49 -1.05
CA ALA A 222 -6.28 3.84 -1.59
C ALA A 222 -7.65 4.50 -1.35
N LYS A 223 -7.61 5.75 -0.91
CA LYS A 223 -8.80 6.52 -0.52
C LYS A 223 -9.48 7.12 -1.74
N LYS A 224 -10.76 6.78 -1.96
CA LYS A 224 -11.58 7.36 -3.03
C LYS A 224 -11.76 8.86 -2.80
N THR A 225 -11.66 9.61 -3.88
CA THR A 225 -11.88 11.06 -3.95
C THR A 225 -12.91 11.35 -5.04
N LYS A 226 -13.28 12.62 -5.20
CA LYS A 226 -14.20 13.05 -6.26
C LYS A 226 -13.73 12.69 -7.68
N PHE A 227 -12.42 12.68 -7.92
CA PHE A 227 -11.86 12.56 -9.28
C PHE A 227 -10.88 11.39 -9.45
N GLY A 228 -10.79 10.48 -8.48
CA GLY A 228 -9.81 9.39 -8.52
C GLY A 228 -9.50 8.84 -7.13
N TYR A 229 -8.30 8.31 -6.93
CA TYR A 229 -7.87 7.68 -5.68
C TYR A 229 -6.54 8.24 -5.22
N ASN A 230 -6.42 8.54 -3.92
CA ASN A 230 -5.13 8.85 -3.31
C ASN A 230 -4.52 7.61 -2.71
N SER A 231 -3.21 7.42 -2.93
CA SER A 231 -2.46 6.39 -2.21
C SER A 231 -2.63 6.58 -0.70
N ASN A 232 -2.73 5.47 0.01
CA ASN A 232 -2.77 5.47 1.46
C ASN A 232 -1.73 4.47 1.96
N PRO A 233 -0.51 4.93 2.29
CA PRO A 233 0.55 4.05 2.79
C PRO A 233 0.03 3.12 3.89
N THR A 234 0.05 1.81 3.62
CA THR A 234 -0.49 0.77 4.50
C THR A 234 0.48 -0.42 4.49
N SER A 235 1.04 -0.76 5.64
CA SER A 235 1.83 -1.97 5.83
C SER A 235 0.96 -3.08 6.42
N ILE A 236 0.98 -4.26 5.80
CA ILE A 236 0.35 -5.47 6.34
C ILE A 236 1.36 -6.61 6.17
N ASP A 237 1.86 -7.09 7.30
CA ASP A 237 2.85 -8.16 7.39
C ASP A 237 2.34 -9.28 8.31
N LYS A 238 3.13 -10.35 8.44
CA LYS A 238 2.74 -11.50 9.29
C LYS A 238 2.64 -11.13 10.77
N GLU A 239 3.53 -10.27 11.25
CA GLU A 239 3.56 -9.85 12.65
C GLU A 239 2.31 -9.06 13.04
N SER A 240 1.88 -8.12 12.19
CA SER A 240 0.64 -7.35 12.40
C SER A 240 -0.60 -8.24 12.35
N VAL A 241 -0.65 -9.22 11.45
CA VAL A 241 -1.74 -10.23 11.40
C VAL A 241 -1.79 -11.06 12.69
N GLU A 242 -0.65 -11.54 13.18
CA GLU A 242 -0.59 -12.30 14.45
C GLU A 242 -1.05 -11.47 15.64
N LYS A 243 -0.61 -10.21 15.72
CA LYS A 243 -1.06 -9.27 16.75
C LYS A 243 -2.56 -9.03 16.71
N ASN A 244 -3.13 -8.84 15.51
CA ASN A 244 -4.57 -8.66 15.33
C ASN A 244 -5.35 -9.88 15.83
N LEU A 245 -4.94 -11.09 15.43
CA LEU A 245 -5.59 -12.33 15.85
C LEU A 245 -5.48 -12.57 17.36
N ALA A 246 -4.32 -12.32 17.96
CA ALA A 246 -4.12 -12.46 19.40
C ALA A 246 -5.01 -11.51 20.19
N TYR A 247 -5.11 -10.26 19.74
CA TYR A 247 -6.00 -9.28 20.38
C TYR A 247 -7.47 -9.65 20.17
N ALA A 248 -7.87 -10.01 18.95
CA ALA A 248 -9.23 -10.40 18.63
C ALA A 248 -9.69 -11.64 19.41
N PHE A 249 -8.84 -12.66 19.56
CA PHE A 249 -9.15 -13.86 20.34
C PHE A 249 -9.57 -13.54 21.77
N ASN A 250 -8.86 -12.62 22.43
CA ASN A 250 -9.19 -12.20 23.80
C ASN A 250 -10.54 -11.48 23.88
N LEU A 251 -10.92 -10.74 22.83
CA LEU A 251 -12.22 -10.06 22.77
C LEU A 251 -13.36 -11.03 22.45
N ILE A 252 -13.18 -11.90 21.46
CA ILE A 252 -14.21 -12.86 21.00
C ILE A 252 -14.63 -13.82 22.13
N LYS A 253 -13.70 -14.23 23.00
CA LYS A 253 -14.01 -15.08 24.17
C LYS A 253 -15.12 -14.54 25.07
N ASN A 254 -15.33 -13.22 25.08
CA ASN A 254 -16.33 -12.58 25.92
C ASN A 254 -17.66 -12.32 25.17
N ILE A 255 -17.75 -12.72 23.90
CA ILE A 255 -18.93 -12.56 23.07
C ILE A 255 -19.72 -13.87 23.06
N ASP A 256 -20.98 -13.82 23.46
CA ASP A 256 -21.88 -14.97 23.53
C ASP A 256 -22.52 -15.28 22.17
N ILE A 257 -21.78 -16.04 21.36
CA ILE A 257 -22.15 -16.44 19.98
C ILE A 257 -21.82 -17.90 19.72
N SER A 258 -22.58 -18.55 18.85
CA SER A 258 -22.34 -19.93 18.44
C SER A 258 -21.47 -20.01 17.18
N LEU A 259 -20.23 -20.48 17.32
CA LEU A 259 -19.32 -20.71 16.20
C LEU A 259 -19.78 -21.88 15.32
N ALA A 260 -19.54 -21.78 14.00
CA ALA A 260 -19.77 -22.87 13.05
C ALA A 260 -18.75 -23.99 13.20
N ASP A 261 -17.49 -23.62 13.47
CA ASP A 261 -16.36 -24.52 13.66
C ASP A 261 -15.96 -24.55 15.15
N LEU A 262 -15.68 -25.76 15.66
CA LEU A 262 -15.33 -26.00 17.07
C LEU A 262 -13.83 -26.15 17.29
N ASP A 263 -13.02 -26.12 16.25
CA ASP A 263 -11.56 -26.18 16.34
C ASP A 263 -10.93 -24.82 16.00
N PHE A 264 -11.57 -24.06 15.09
CA PHE A 264 -11.08 -22.77 14.59
C PHE A 264 -12.07 -21.63 14.84
N ILE A 265 -11.57 -20.50 15.34
CA ILE A 265 -12.40 -19.33 15.60
C ILE A 265 -12.45 -18.45 14.36
N THR A 266 -11.30 -17.90 13.94
CA THR A 266 -11.24 -16.92 12.85
C THR A 266 -9.87 -16.95 12.18
N SER A 267 -9.80 -16.41 10.97
CA SER A 267 -8.56 -16.32 10.20
C SER A 267 -8.37 -14.89 9.71
N GLU A 268 -7.11 -14.48 9.59
CA GLU A 268 -6.71 -13.25 8.91
C GLU A 268 -5.52 -13.53 7.98
N SER A 269 -5.53 -12.91 6.80
CA SER A 269 -4.50 -13.05 5.78
C SER A 269 -3.67 -11.79 5.60
N ILE A 270 -2.46 -11.92 5.08
CA ILE A 270 -1.76 -10.77 4.47
C ILE A 270 -2.44 -10.36 3.15
N LEU A 271 -1.90 -9.35 2.46
CA LEU A 271 -2.45 -8.85 1.21
C LEU A 271 -2.40 -9.88 0.08
N LEU A 272 -3.54 -10.08 -0.60
CA LEU A 272 -3.70 -11.02 -1.72
C LEU A 272 -3.07 -12.40 -1.44
N PRO A 273 -3.54 -13.15 -0.42
CA PRO A 273 -2.91 -14.40 0.01
C PRO A 273 -2.94 -15.43 -1.12
N GLU A 274 -1.83 -16.08 -1.44
CA GLU A 274 -1.76 -17.07 -2.53
C GLU A 274 -1.84 -18.50 -2.00
N THR A 275 -1.30 -18.72 -0.81
CA THR A 275 -1.25 -20.02 -0.15
C THR A 275 -1.72 -19.91 1.30
N TYR A 276 -1.91 -21.06 1.94
CA TYR A 276 -2.19 -21.08 3.38
C TYR A 276 -1.09 -20.44 4.23
N PHE A 277 0.17 -20.36 3.74
CA PHE A 277 1.27 -19.71 4.47
C PHE A 277 1.14 -18.18 4.53
N ASP A 278 0.17 -17.61 3.83
CA ASP A 278 -0.19 -16.19 3.84
C ASP A 278 -1.39 -15.91 4.77
N ILE A 279 -1.93 -16.95 5.41
CA ILE A 279 -3.13 -16.89 6.24
C ILE A 279 -2.82 -17.48 7.61
N ALA A 280 -3.04 -16.67 8.65
CA ALA A 280 -3.00 -17.14 10.02
C ALA A 280 -4.42 -17.48 10.49
N THR A 281 -4.53 -18.54 11.28
CA THR A 281 -5.78 -18.93 11.93
C THR A 281 -5.57 -19.03 13.43
N VAL A 282 -6.53 -18.54 14.21
CA VAL A 282 -6.57 -18.76 15.65
C VAL A 282 -7.48 -19.93 16.01
N LYS A 283 -6.93 -20.89 16.75
CA LYS A 283 -7.62 -22.08 17.27
C LYS A 283 -8.36 -21.78 18.57
N ASN A 284 -9.24 -22.68 18.98
CA ASN A 284 -9.99 -22.55 20.23
C ASN A 284 -9.14 -22.48 21.51
N ASN A 285 -7.96 -23.10 21.50
CA ASN A 285 -7.00 -22.99 22.61
C ASN A 285 -6.21 -21.67 22.60
N GLY A 286 -6.31 -20.86 21.55
CA GLY A 286 -5.62 -19.58 21.38
C GLY A 286 -4.34 -19.65 20.55
N ASP A 287 -3.95 -20.83 20.09
CA ASP A 287 -2.78 -20.96 19.22
C ASP A 287 -3.05 -20.28 17.88
N ILE A 288 -2.08 -19.48 17.43
CA ILE A 288 -2.10 -18.79 16.13
C ILE A 288 -1.07 -19.45 15.24
N ASN A 289 -1.48 -19.94 14.08
CA ASN A 289 -0.58 -20.56 13.12
C ASN A 289 -0.89 -20.13 11.70
N PHE A 290 0.16 -19.84 10.93
CA PHE A 290 0.12 -19.78 9.47
C PHE A 290 0.12 -21.19 8.86
N GLY A 291 -0.43 -21.34 7.65
CA GLY A 291 -0.33 -22.58 6.89
C GLY A 291 -1.42 -23.61 7.17
N ILE A 292 -2.44 -23.27 7.97
CA ILE A 292 -3.56 -24.17 8.26
C ILE A 292 -4.60 -24.09 7.15
N SER A 293 -4.98 -25.25 6.61
CA SER A 293 -6.17 -25.40 5.77
C SER A 293 -7.40 -25.68 6.63
N ASN A 294 -8.42 -24.85 6.45
CA ASN A 294 -9.75 -24.90 7.07
C ASN A 294 -10.72 -24.03 6.26
N THR A 295 -12.01 -24.08 6.59
CA THR A 295 -13.06 -23.33 5.87
C THR A 295 -12.79 -21.83 5.78
N ASN A 296 -12.35 -21.17 6.85
CA ASN A 296 -12.07 -19.73 6.83
C ASN A 296 -10.87 -19.42 5.92
N SER A 297 -9.80 -20.20 5.99
CA SER A 297 -8.61 -20.01 5.14
C SER A 297 -8.93 -20.24 3.65
N ASP A 298 -9.73 -21.25 3.32
CA ASP A 298 -10.16 -21.51 1.95
C ASP A 298 -11.05 -20.38 1.40
N LEU A 299 -11.93 -19.85 2.26
CA LEU A 299 -12.74 -18.69 1.94
C LEU A 299 -11.89 -17.46 1.67
N LEU A 300 -10.89 -17.16 2.50
CA LEU A 300 -10.02 -15.99 2.28
C LEU A 300 -9.21 -16.11 0.98
N LEU A 301 -8.75 -17.30 0.63
CA LEU A 301 -8.11 -17.55 -0.68
C LEU A 301 -9.06 -17.26 -1.84
N LYS A 302 -10.37 -17.47 -1.67
CA LYS A 302 -11.37 -17.20 -2.71
C LYS A 302 -11.86 -15.75 -2.71
N LEU A 303 -12.11 -15.17 -1.53
CA LEU A 303 -12.70 -13.84 -1.34
C LEU A 303 -11.78 -12.72 -1.84
N LYS A 304 -10.46 -12.92 -1.83
CA LYS A 304 -9.49 -11.99 -2.41
C LYS A 304 -9.76 -11.68 -3.90
N GLU A 305 -10.37 -12.62 -4.64
CA GLU A 305 -10.73 -12.45 -6.05
C GLU A 305 -11.92 -11.50 -6.23
N PHE A 306 -12.76 -11.37 -5.20
CA PHE A 306 -13.94 -10.49 -5.22
C PHE A 306 -13.60 -9.11 -4.69
N ASN A 307 -12.91 -9.04 -3.55
CA ASN A 307 -12.42 -7.80 -3.00
C ASN A 307 -11.10 -8.02 -2.24
N PRO A 308 -10.00 -7.38 -2.67
CA PRO A 308 -8.68 -7.57 -2.06
C PRO A 308 -8.57 -7.01 -0.63
N LYS A 309 -9.55 -6.22 -0.17
CA LYS A 309 -9.61 -5.74 1.21
C LYS A 309 -10.10 -6.80 2.19
N ILE A 310 -10.88 -7.78 1.73
CA ILE A 310 -11.36 -8.86 2.60
C ILE A 310 -10.17 -9.73 2.97
N ARG A 311 -9.71 -9.59 4.21
CA ARG A 311 -8.57 -10.36 4.73
C ARG A 311 -8.92 -11.17 5.96
N SER A 312 -10.09 -10.99 6.53
CA SER A 312 -10.52 -11.75 7.69
C SER A 312 -11.94 -12.23 7.56
N CYS A 313 -12.21 -13.40 8.15
CA CYS A 313 -13.55 -13.91 8.26
C CYS A 313 -13.72 -14.80 9.50
N ILE A 314 -14.98 -14.92 9.93
CA ILE A 314 -15.42 -15.86 10.96
C ILE A 314 -16.74 -16.49 10.51
N SER A 315 -16.88 -17.79 10.76
CA SER A 315 -18.07 -18.56 10.42
C SER A 315 -18.88 -18.85 11.68
N LEU A 316 -20.15 -18.46 11.69
CA LEU A 316 -21.10 -18.66 12.79
C LEU A 316 -22.24 -19.58 12.36
N LYS A 317 -22.81 -20.30 13.34
CA LYS A 317 -24.11 -20.95 13.17
C LYS A 317 -25.19 -19.89 13.15
N SER A 318 -26.18 -20.08 12.27
CA SER A 318 -27.34 -19.21 12.21
C SER A 318 -28.64 -20.02 12.20
N ASP A 319 -29.74 -19.32 12.41
CA ASP A 319 -31.10 -19.77 12.15
C ASP A 319 -31.92 -18.64 11.49
N GLU A 320 -33.19 -18.90 11.15
CA GLU A 320 -34.09 -17.91 10.55
C GLU A 320 -34.36 -16.71 11.48
N THR A 321 -34.31 -16.91 12.80
CA THR A 321 -34.51 -15.84 13.78
C THR A 321 -33.35 -14.85 13.73
N ILE A 322 -32.11 -15.36 13.70
CA ILE A 322 -30.90 -14.54 13.55
C ILE A 322 -30.94 -13.80 12.21
N LYS A 323 -31.32 -14.46 11.11
CA LYS A 323 -31.44 -13.82 9.79
C LYS A 323 -32.39 -12.63 9.82
N SER A 324 -33.61 -12.80 10.31
CA SER A 324 -34.61 -11.74 10.36
C SER A 324 -34.18 -10.53 11.20
N LYS A 325 -33.44 -10.75 12.29
CA LYS A 325 -32.88 -9.66 13.10
C LYS A 325 -31.79 -8.89 12.36
N LEU A 326 -30.94 -9.60 11.61
CA LEU A 326 -29.86 -8.97 10.86
C LEU A 326 -30.39 -8.19 9.65
N GLU A 327 -31.44 -8.68 8.98
CA GLU A 327 -32.09 -7.97 7.87
C GLU A 327 -32.65 -6.59 8.28
N ASN A 328 -32.98 -6.42 9.56
CA ASN A 328 -33.44 -5.16 10.15
C ASN A 328 -32.30 -4.31 10.75
N SER A 329 -31.04 -4.73 10.58
CA SER A 329 -29.87 -4.04 11.13
C SER A 329 -29.18 -3.15 10.09
N GLU A 330 -28.21 -2.36 10.55
CA GLU A 330 -27.34 -1.57 9.68
C GLU A 330 -26.26 -2.41 8.96
N LEU A 331 -26.14 -3.70 9.29
CA LEU A 331 -25.15 -4.59 8.67
C LEU A 331 -25.63 -5.02 7.29
N SER A 332 -24.77 -4.88 6.30
CA SER A 332 -25.05 -5.30 4.93
C SER A 332 -24.93 -6.82 4.79
N ILE A 333 -25.97 -7.45 4.25
CA ILE A 333 -26.05 -8.91 4.12
C ILE A 333 -26.21 -9.26 2.65
N TYR A 334 -25.43 -10.25 2.20
CA TYR A 334 -25.65 -10.87 0.91
C TYR A 334 -26.02 -12.34 1.10
N SER A 335 -27.27 -12.67 0.77
CA SER A 335 -27.82 -14.01 0.88
C SER A 335 -27.59 -14.80 -0.41
N MET A 336 -27.15 -16.05 -0.28
CA MET A 336 -27.02 -16.97 -1.41
C MET A 336 -27.38 -18.40 -1.01
N LYS A 337 -27.78 -19.20 -2.00
CA LYS A 337 -28.06 -20.62 -1.79
C LYS A 337 -26.77 -21.38 -1.47
N LEU A 338 -26.78 -22.19 -0.42
CA LEU A 338 -25.69 -23.14 -0.18
C LEU A 338 -25.77 -24.29 -1.19
N LEU A 339 -24.66 -24.56 -1.88
CA LEU A 339 -24.51 -25.70 -2.77
C LEU A 339 -23.93 -26.88 -1.98
N ASN A 340 -22.70 -27.30 -2.28
CA ASN A 340 -22.00 -28.31 -1.49
C ASN A 340 -21.28 -27.70 -0.28
N ASP A 341 -20.71 -26.52 -0.47
CA ASP A 341 -19.93 -25.78 0.50
C ASP A 341 -19.91 -24.28 0.13
N PRO A 342 -19.53 -23.38 1.06
CA PRO A 342 -19.49 -21.95 0.80
C PRO A 342 -18.65 -21.50 -0.40
N ILE A 343 -17.54 -22.20 -0.70
CA ILE A 343 -16.63 -21.86 -1.81
C ILE A 343 -17.30 -22.24 -3.13
N SER A 344 -17.92 -23.43 -3.20
CA SER A 344 -18.69 -23.88 -4.35
C SER A 344 -19.83 -22.90 -4.65
N SER A 345 -20.54 -22.42 -3.63
CA SER A 345 -21.54 -21.36 -3.78
C SER A 345 -20.96 -20.05 -4.32
N LEU A 346 -19.81 -19.60 -3.80
CA LEU A 346 -19.13 -18.40 -4.29
C LEU A 346 -18.70 -18.51 -5.76
N LYS A 347 -18.35 -19.71 -6.25
CA LYS A 347 -17.98 -19.93 -7.66
C LYS A 347 -19.15 -19.75 -8.62
N GLU A 348 -20.36 -20.07 -8.18
CA GLU A 348 -21.60 -19.95 -8.96
C GLU A 348 -22.22 -18.54 -8.88
N VAL A 349 -21.68 -17.64 -8.03
CA VAL A 349 -22.07 -16.22 -8.03
C VAL A 349 -21.80 -15.69 -9.44
N PRO A 350 -22.84 -15.38 -10.22
CA PRO A 350 -22.64 -15.15 -11.63
C PRO A 350 -21.83 -13.87 -11.79
N LEU A 351 -20.91 -13.92 -12.75
CA LEU A 351 -20.16 -12.81 -13.36
C LEU A 351 -21.11 -11.81 -14.05
N GLN A 352 -22.27 -11.51 -13.46
CA GLN A 352 -23.21 -10.51 -13.96
C GLN A 352 -22.53 -9.14 -13.84
N ASN A 353 -22.48 -8.45 -14.98
CA ASN A 353 -21.64 -7.29 -15.33
C ASN A 353 -21.78 -6.01 -14.47
N ASN A 354 -22.33 -6.08 -13.26
CA ASN A 354 -22.24 -5.01 -12.26
C ASN A 354 -21.89 -5.53 -10.85
N PHE A 355 -22.02 -6.84 -10.59
CA PHE A 355 -21.86 -7.38 -9.24
C PHE A 355 -20.39 -7.45 -8.82
N ARG A 356 -19.48 -7.96 -9.69
CA ARG A 356 -18.04 -7.94 -9.39
C ARG A 356 -17.50 -6.53 -9.16
N THR A 357 -17.93 -5.55 -9.95
CA THR A 357 -17.47 -4.16 -9.84
C THR A 357 -17.94 -3.53 -8.53
N VAL A 358 -19.21 -3.74 -8.15
CA VAL A 358 -19.74 -3.27 -6.86
C VAL A 358 -19.06 -4.00 -5.71
N PHE A 359 -18.92 -5.33 -5.76
CA PHE A 359 -18.27 -6.13 -4.71
C PHE A 359 -16.81 -5.73 -4.51
N TYR A 360 -16.12 -5.34 -5.59
CA TYR A 360 -14.74 -4.87 -5.57
C TYR A 360 -14.60 -3.46 -4.96
N GLU A 361 -15.57 -2.56 -5.19
CA GLU A 361 -15.57 -1.24 -4.56
C GLU A 361 -16.08 -1.29 -3.10
N THR A 362 -17.06 -2.13 -2.82
CA THR A 362 -17.74 -2.31 -1.53
C THR A 362 -18.17 -3.75 -1.35
N TYR A 363 -17.88 -4.39 -0.21
CA TYR A 363 -18.30 -5.77 0.06
C TYR A 363 -19.29 -5.81 1.24
N PRO A 364 -20.18 -6.81 1.33
CA PRO A 364 -21.14 -6.94 2.41
C PRO A 364 -20.44 -7.31 3.72
N ASP A 365 -20.99 -6.88 4.85
CA ASP A 365 -20.51 -7.28 6.17
C ASP A 365 -20.66 -8.77 6.41
N ILE A 366 -21.71 -9.37 5.83
CA ILE A 366 -22.12 -10.74 6.08
C ILE A 366 -22.47 -11.45 4.77
N LEU A 367 -21.95 -12.66 4.58
CA LEU A 367 -22.48 -13.64 3.64
C LEU A 367 -23.39 -14.62 4.39
N TYR A 368 -24.63 -14.74 3.92
CA TYR A 368 -25.60 -15.67 4.49
C TYR A 368 -25.87 -16.83 3.53
N PHE A 369 -25.57 -18.05 3.96
CA PHE A 369 -25.77 -19.25 3.15
C PHE A 369 -27.06 -19.95 3.56
N GLU A 370 -28.02 -19.99 2.64
CA GLU A 370 -29.35 -20.58 2.85
C GLU A 370 -29.31 -22.10 2.73
N GLU A 371 -29.58 -22.81 3.84
CA GLU A 371 -29.73 -24.27 3.91
C GLU A 371 -30.62 -24.67 5.10
N LYS A 372 -30.83 -25.98 5.36
CA LYS A 372 -31.50 -26.49 6.58
C LYS A 372 -30.77 -26.07 7.87
N LYS A 373 -29.45 -25.89 7.81
CA LYS A 373 -28.61 -25.34 8.89
C LYS A 373 -27.80 -24.18 8.33
N PRO A 374 -28.34 -22.95 8.37
CA PRO A 374 -27.71 -21.84 7.69
C PRO A 374 -26.38 -21.45 8.37
N ILE A 375 -25.44 -21.03 7.53
CA ILE A 375 -24.11 -20.57 7.95
C ILE A 375 -24.01 -19.08 7.65
N LEU A 376 -23.48 -18.34 8.62
CA LEU A 376 -23.23 -16.92 8.51
C LEU A 376 -21.73 -16.68 8.50
N ILE A 377 -21.22 -15.99 7.49
CA ILE A 377 -19.80 -15.66 7.37
C ILE A 377 -19.65 -14.15 7.46
N ILE A 378 -19.00 -13.69 8.52
CA ILE A 378 -18.73 -12.27 8.72
C ILE A 378 -17.40 -11.96 8.05
N LEU A 379 -17.38 -10.88 7.28
CA LEU A 379 -16.22 -10.41 6.52
C LEU A 379 -15.64 -9.15 7.14
N GLY A 380 -14.33 -8.97 7.04
CA GLY A 380 -13.67 -7.76 7.52
C GLY A 380 -12.30 -7.54 6.88
N ASP A 381 -11.86 -6.28 6.93
CA ASP A 381 -10.54 -5.87 6.48
C ASP A 381 -9.44 -6.41 7.39
N ASN A 382 -9.78 -6.74 8.65
CA ASN A 382 -8.94 -7.38 9.66
C ASN A 382 -9.84 -7.95 10.78
N THR A 383 -9.28 -8.82 11.63
CA THR A 383 -10.06 -9.48 12.69
C THR A 383 -10.60 -8.49 13.72
N LEU A 384 -10.02 -7.30 13.89
CA LEU A 384 -10.57 -6.30 14.82
C LEU A 384 -11.89 -5.70 14.29
N GLU A 385 -12.05 -5.62 12.98
CA GLU A 385 -13.34 -5.27 12.36
C GLU A 385 -14.37 -6.38 12.56
N ILE A 386 -13.95 -7.65 12.45
CA ILE A 386 -14.79 -8.80 12.77
C ILE A 386 -15.33 -8.70 14.20
N VAL A 387 -14.47 -8.41 15.18
CA VAL A 387 -14.89 -8.24 16.59
C VAL A 387 -15.98 -7.17 16.73
N LYS A 388 -15.80 -6.01 16.11
CA LYS A 388 -16.81 -4.93 16.16
C LYS A 388 -18.15 -5.36 15.56
N LYS A 389 -18.14 -6.15 14.48
CA LYS A 389 -19.35 -6.71 13.87
C LYS A 389 -19.99 -7.75 14.78
N LEU A 390 -19.19 -8.62 15.41
CA LEU A 390 -19.66 -9.61 16.37
C LEU A 390 -20.36 -8.99 17.58
N GLU A 391 -19.80 -7.93 18.18
CA GLU A 391 -20.42 -7.22 19.30
C GLU A 391 -21.79 -6.64 18.93
N LYS A 392 -21.96 -6.14 17.69
CA LYS A 392 -23.25 -5.67 17.18
C LYS A 392 -24.24 -6.82 17.05
N ILE A 393 -23.80 -7.93 16.46
CA ILE A 393 -24.64 -9.12 16.24
C ILE A 393 -25.09 -9.71 17.58
N GLU A 394 -24.19 -9.84 18.56
CA GLU A 394 -24.53 -10.32 19.90
C GLU A 394 -25.63 -9.46 20.55
N LYS A 395 -25.50 -8.13 20.48
CA LYS A 395 -26.53 -7.20 21.00
C LYS A 395 -27.88 -7.39 20.32
N LEU A 396 -27.90 -7.58 19.00
CA LEU A 396 -29.13 -7.85 18.25
C LEU A 396 -29.78 -9.17 18.69
N ILE A 397 -28.97 -10.21 18.90
CA ILE A 397 -29.45 -11.52 19.36
C ILE A 397 -30.00 -11.42 20.79
N LYS A 398 -29.29 -10.74 21.70
CA LYS A 398 -29.64 -10.60 23.13
C LYS A 398 -30.81 -9.67 23.43
N ASN A 399 -31.07 -8.66 22.60
CA ASN A 399 -32.30 -7.86 22.71
C ASN A 399 -33.50 -8.77 22.42
N ARG A 400 -34.10 -9.28 23.50
CA ARG A 400 -35.26 -10.17 23.55
C ARG A 400 -36.54 -9.39 23.66
#